data_AF-A0A2L2Z4H8-F1
#
_entry.id   AF-A0A2L2Z4H8-F1
#
_cell.length_a   1.000
_cell.length_b   1.000
_cell.length_c   1.000
_cell.angle_alpha   90.00
_cell.angle_beta   90.00
_cell.angle_gamma   90.00
#
_symmetry.space_group_name_H-M   'P 1'
#
loop_
_entity.id
_entity.type
_entity.pdbx_description
1 polymer ?
#
loop_
_entity_poly.entity_id
_entity_poly.type
_entity_poly.pdbx_seq_one_letter_code
_entity_poly.pdbx_strand_id
1 'polypeptide(L)' 'EARALRDIMDAKKNRLKAYNAIHAFSQLWKTPYGIRLTLPPIYSEVTRVGLAGVYALGRRFGTRYRLGSI' A
#
# COMPACT_ATOMS: atom_id res chain seq x y z
N GLU A 1 -1.79 -12.53 -17.02
CA GLU A 1 -1.75 -11.13 -16.48
C GLU A 1 -0.58 -10.89 -15.53
N ALA A 2 -0.45 -11.62 -14.40
CA ALA A 2 0.57 -11.33 -13.38
C ALA A 2 2.03 -11.35 -13.89
N ARG A 3 2.36 -12.25 -14.83
CA ARG A 3 3.68 -12.30 -15.49
C ARG A 3 4.01 -10.97 -16.19
N ALA A 4 3.09 -10.45 -16.99
CA ALA A 4 3.28 -9.22 -17.74
C ALA A 4 3.46 -8.00 -16.81
N LEU A 5 2.68 -7.93 -15.72
CA LEU A 5 2.83 -6.87 -14.72
C LEU A 5 4.23 -6.90 -14.09
N ARG A 6 4.70 -8.07 -13.65
CA ARG A 6 6.04 -8.25 -13.10
C ARG A 6 7.11 -7.81 -14.09
N ASP A 7 7.00 -8.22 -15.36
CA ASP A 7 7.99 -7.90 -16.39
C ASP A 7 8.08 -6.39 -16.65
N ILE A 8 6.94 -5.68 -16.64
CA ILE A 8 6.92 -4.22 -16.75
C ILE A 8 7.53 -3.56 -15.51
N MET A 9 7.23 -4.06 -14.30
CA MET A 9 7.79 -3.51 -13.07
C MET A 9 9.32 -3.66 -13.03
N ASP A 10 9.86 -4.81 -13.44
CA ASP A 10 11.30 -5.02 -13.53
C ASP A 10 11.94 -4.15 -14.64
N ALA A 11 11.32 -4.09 -15.82
CA ALA A 11 11.79 -3.23 -16.91
C ALA A 11 11.82 -1.73 -16.55
N LYS A 12 11.01 -1.31 -15.58
CA LYS A 12 10.94 0.09 -15.10
C LYS A 12 11.51 0.28 -13.69
N LYS A 13 12.18 -0.71 -13.09
CA LYS A 13 12.59 -0.69 -11.67
C LYS A 13 13.37 0.56 -11.24
N ASN A 14 14.21 1.11 -12.12
CA ASN A 14 14.99 2.32 -11.81
C ASN A 14 14.13 3.59 -11.74
N ARG A 15 12.96 3.59 -12.40
CA ARG A 15 12.00 4.71 -12.44
C ARG A 15 10.77 4.49 -11.56
N LEU A 16 10.41 3.24 -11.24
CA LEU A 16 9.28 2.90 -10.39
C LEU A 16 9.60 3.27 -8.94
N LYS A 17 8.86 4.23 -8.37
CA LYS A 17 9.08 4.71 -6.99
C LYS A 17 7.98 4.30 -6.00
N ALA A 18 6.80 3.92 -6.49
CA ALA A 18 5.68 3.49 -5.66
C ALA A 18 4.82 2.46 -6.38
N TYR A 19 4.15 1.60 -5.63
CA TYR A 19 3.19 0.61 -6.12
C TYR A 19 1.95 0.61 -5.23
N ASN A 20 0.79 0.84 -5.83
CA ASN A 20 -0.51 0.79 -5.16
C ASN A 20 -1.39 -0.24 -5.87
N ALA A 21 -1.75 -1.32 -5.18
CA ALA A 21 -2.72 -2.29 -5.68
C ALA A 21 -4.09 -1.98 -5.08
N ILE A 22 -5.08 -1.72 -5.93
CA ILE A 22 -6.43 -1.36 -5.51
C ILE A 22 -7.28 -2.63 -5.42
N HIS A 23 -7.86 -2.85 -4.25
CA HIS A 23 -8.73 -3.97 -3.96
C HIS A 23 -9.98 -3.48 -3.22
N ALA A 24 -11.04 -4.27 -3.30
CA ALA A 24 -12.23 -4.15 -2.48
C ALA A 24 -12.58 -5.55 -1.92
N PHE A 25 -13.22 -5.66 -0.76
CA PHE A 25 -13.86 -4.63 0.07
C PHE A 25 -13.07 -4.34 1.37
N SER A 26 -13.72 -3.81 2.40
CA SER A 26 -13.25 -3.66 3.81
C SER A 26 -12.58 -2.35 4.24
N GLN A 27 -12.40 -1.36 3.37
CA GLN A 27 -11.82 -0.04 3.73
C GLN A 27 -10.47 -0.18 4.45
N LEU A 28 -9.55 -0.93 3.84
CA LEU A 28 -8.23 -1.17 4.39
C LEU A 28 -7.16 -0.46 3.56
N TRP A 29 -6.19 0.15 4.24
CA TRP A 29 -4.92 0.54 3.65
C TRP A 29 -3.88 -0.47 4.09
N LYS A 30 -3.56 -1.43 3.22
CA LYS A 30 -2.63 -2.51 3.52
C LYS A 30 -1.20 -2.11 3.18
N THR A 31 -0.27 -2.50 4.04
CA THR A 31 1.17 -2.31 3.84
C THR A 31 1.86 -3.68 3.89
N PRO A 32 3.06 -3.84 3.30
CA PRO A 32 3.81 -5.09 3.45
C PRO A 32 4.16 -5.37 4.92
N TYR A 33 4.35 -6.63 5.32
CA TYR A 33 4.19 -7.84 4.51
C TYR A 33 2.81 -8.49 4.74
N GLY A 34 2.23 -9.06 3.68
CA GLY A 34 1.04 -9.92 3.79
C GLY A 34 1.36 -11.41 3.99
N ILE A 35 2.60 -11.84 3.75
CA ILE A 35 3.01 -13.26 3.74
C ILE A 35 3.73 -13.71 5.01
N ARG A 36 4.12 -12.78 5.90
CA ARG A 36 4.89 -13.03 7.12
C ARG A 36 4.47 -12.02 8.19
N LEU A 37 4.67 -12.37 9.46
CA LEU A 37 4.30 -11.52 10.60
C LEU A 37 5.36 -10.47 10.96
N THR A 38 6.54 -10.52 10.34
CA THR A 38 7.61 -9.54 10.57
C THR A 38 7.29 -8.24 9.82
N LEU A 39 7.69 -7.11 10.39
CA LEU A 39 7.54 -5.80 9.76
C LEU A 39 8.71 -5.52 8.79
N PRO A 40 8.47 -4.80 7.68
CA PRO A 40 9.55 -4.29 6.85
C PRO A 40 10.47 -3.33 7.64
N PRO A 41 11.76 -3.23 7.30
CA PRO A 41 12.67 -2.28 7.96
C PRO A 41 12.21 -0.81 7.90
N ILE A 42 11.47 -0.45 6.86
CA ILE A 42 10.94 0.92 6.63
C ILE A 42 9.48 1.11 7.10
N TYR A 43 8.96 0.22 7.93
CA TYR A 43 7.53 0.20 8.29
C TYR A 43 7.05 1.52 8.91
N SER A 44 7.88 2.20 9.72
CA SER A 44 7.56 3.51 10.30
C SER A 44 7.28 4.57 9.23
N GLU A 45 8.07 4.60 8.17
CA GLU A 45 7.90 5.55 7.07
C GLU A 45 6.68 5.20 6.20
N VAL A 46 6.51 3.92 5.90
CA VAL A 46 5.34 3.43 5.14
C VAL A 46 4.04 3.73 5.88
N THR A 47 4.01 3.56 7.20
CA THR A 47 2.83 3.89 8.01
C THR A 47 2.63 5.39 8.16
N ARG A 48 3.69 6.21 8.27
CA ARG A 48 3.57 7.68 8.26
C ARG A 48 2.88 8.19 7.00
N VAL A 49 3.29 7.70 5.82
CA VAL A 49 2.67 8.07 4.54
C VAL A 49 1.27 7.49 4.40
N GLY A 50 1.07 6.24 4.83
CA GLY A 50 -0.25 5.60 4.84
C GLY A 50 -1.27 6.35 5.70
N LEU A 51 -0.85 6.88 6.85
CA LEU A 51 -1.69 7.69 7.75
C LEU A 51 -2.17 8.97 7.04
N ALA A 52 -1.26 9.67 6.37
CA ALA A 52 -1.64 10.85 5.57
C ALA A 52 -2.67 10.48 4.48
N GLY A 53 -2.52 9.32 3.83
CA GLY A 53 -3.46 8.79 2.85
C GLY A 53 -4.86 8.52 3.43
N VAL A 54 -4.95 7.77 4.53
CA VAL A 54 -6.26 7.46 5.15
C VAL A 54 -6.95 8.70 5.73
N TYR A 55 -6.19 9.68 6.25
CA TYR A 55 -6.77 10.96 6.65
C TYR A 55 -7.33 11.73 5.46
N ALA A 56 -6.60 11.79 4.35
CA ALA A 56 -7.08 12.46 3.14
C ALA A 56 -8.37 11.80 2.60
N LEU A 57 -8.46 10.48 2.62
CA LEU A 57 -9.67 9.74 2.23
C LEU A 57 -10.87 10.10 3.13
N GLY A 58 -10.65 10.21 4.44
CA GLY A 58 -11.70 10.55 5.40
C GLY A 58 -12.26 11.97 5.25
N ARG A 59 -11.49 12.92 4.69
CA ARG A 59 -11.91 14.34 4.62
C ARG A 59 -13.13 14.59 3.73
N ARG A 60 -13.37 13.78 2.71
CA ARG A 60 -14.45 14.04 1.74
C ARG A 60 -15.79 13.49 2.19
N PHE A 61 -15.82 12.26 2.68
CA PHE A 61 -17.06 11.53 2.98
C PHE A 61 -17.08 10.89 4.37
N GLY A 62 -16.10 11.18 5.24
CA GLY A 62 -16.03 10.60 6.59
C GLY A 62 -15.68 9.11 6.62
N THR A 63 -15.40 8.48 5.47
CA THR A 63 -15.04 7.07 5.36
C THR A 63 -13.74 6.78 6.11
N ARG A 64 -13.78 5.85 7.07
CA ARG A 64 -12.63 5.51 7.90
C ARG A 64 -11.94 4.26 7.36
N TYR A 65 -10.65 4.41 7.04
CA TYR A 65 -9.81 3.30 6.61
C TYR A 65 -8.92 2.84 7.78
N ARG A 66 -8.76 1.52 7.93
CA ARG A 66 -7.77 0.94 8.86
C ARG A 66 -6.46 0.70 8.13
N LEU A 67 -5.36 1.16 8.72
CA LEU A 67 -4.00 1.03 8.18
C LEU A 67 -3.22 -0.05 8.94
N GLY A 68 -2.43 -0.86 8.22
CA GLY A 68 -1.43 -1.72 8.84
C GLY A 68 -0.84 -2.80 7.94
N SER A 69 0.04 -3.61 8.51
CA SER A 69 0.47 -4.90 7.93
C SER A 69 -0.58 -5.96 8.31
N ILE A 70 -1.60 -6.13 7.46
CA ILE A 70 -2.84 -6.90 7.73
C ILE A 70 -3.34 -7.68 6.51
#